data_AF-A0A564TDD4-F1
#
_entry.id   AF-A0A564TDD4-F1
#
_cell.length_a   1.000
_cell.length_b   1.000
_cell.length_c   1.000
_cell.angle_alpha   90.00
_cell.angle_beta   90.00
_cell.angle_gamma   90.00
#
_symmetry.space_group_name_H-M   'P 1'
#
loop_
_entity.id
_entity.type
_entity.pdbx_description
1 polymer ?
#
loop_
_entity_poly.entity_id
_entity_poly.type
_entity_poly.pdbx_seq_one_letter_code
_entity_poly.pdbx_strand_id
1 'polypeptide(L)' 'MLDKEKRIEKAFKLIAKFIDKCNLSETEKRNLKGLLMNIKSRMEEA' A
#
# COMPACT_ATOMS: atom_id res chain seq x y z
N MET A 1 12.32 7.78 -15.37
CA MET A 1 11.64 6.54 -14.94
C MET A 1 11.95 6.18 -13.49
N LEU A 2 13.22 6.13 -13.07
CA LEU A 2 13.64 5.87 -11.68
C LEU A 2 12.90 6.70 -10.60
N ASP A 3 12.64 7.98 -10.85
CA ASP A 3 11.95 8.84 -9.88
C ASP A 3 10.45 8.53 -9.74
N LYS A 4 9.82 8.02 -10.80
CA LYS A 4 8.39 7.65 -10.78
C LYS A 4 8.19 6.39 -9.94
N GLU A 5 9.04 5.37 -10.13
CA GLU A 5 9.02 4.13 -9.34
C GLU A 5 9.26 4.42 -7.86
N LYS A 6 10.26 5.24 -7.52
CA LYS A 6 10.52 5.67 -6.14
C LYS A 6 9.34 6.41 -5.51
N ARG A 7 8.65 7.27 -6.27
CA ARG A 7 7.45 7.99 -5.80
C ARG A 7 6.28 7.05 -5.52
N ILE A 8 6.07 6.07 -6.40
CA ILE A 8 5.03 5.05 -6.24
C ILE A 8 5.32 4.23 -4.98
N GLU A 9 6.53 3.70 -4.84
CA GLU A 9 6.92 2.91 -3.66
C GLU A 9 6.75 3.69 -2.35
N LYS A 10 7.10 4.99 -2.36
CA LYS A 10 6.91 5.88 -1.21
C LYS A 10 5.43 6.07 -0.88
N ALA A 11 4.55 6.18 -1.88
CA ALA A 11 3.11 6.30 -1.66
C ALA A 11 2.53 5.03 -1.01
N PHE A 12 2.87 3.85 -1.54
CA PHE A 12 2.45 2.57 -0.94
C PHE A 12 2.92 2.42 0.52
N LYS A 13 4.18 2.77 0.80
CA LYS A 13 4.72 2.78 2.19
C LYS A 13 3.97 3.76 3.11
N LEU A 14 3.61 4.94 2.61
CA LEU A 14 2.84 5.94 3.37
C LEU A 14 1.43 5.43 3.70
N ILE A 15 0.73 4.85 2.73
CA ILE A 15 -0.62 4.32 2.93
C ILE A 15 -0.59 3.15 3.93
N ALA A 16 0.37 2.22 3.80
CA ALA A 16 0.53 1.12 4.75
C ALA A 16 0.74 1.62 6.20
N LYS A 17 1.59 2.63 6.39
CA LYS A 17 1.80 3.28 7.70
C LYS A 17 0.56 4.00 8.21
N PHE A 18 -0.27 4.55 7.32
CA PHE A 18 -1.52 5.18 7.71
C PHE A 18 -2.52 4.14 8.23
N ILE A 19 -2.66 3.01 7.53
CA ILE A 19 -3.52 1.88 7.96
C ILE A 19 -3.12 1.40 9.36
N ASP A 20 -1.82 1.32 9.67
CA ASP A 20 -1.34 0.93 11.00
C ASP A 20 -1.78 1.86 12.14
N LYS A 21 -1.99 3.14 11.82
CA LYS A 21 -2.41 4.17 12.78
C LYS A 21 -3.93 4.30 12.90
N CYS A 22 -4.69 3.72 11.98
CA CYS A 22 -6.13 3.77 12.02
C CYS A 22 -6.66 2.98 13.23
N ASN A 23 -7.70 3.50 13.87
CA ASN A 23 -8.43 2.80 14.93
C ASN A 23 -9.37 1.75 14.32
N LEU A 24 -8.76 0.68 13.78
CA LEU A 24 -9.42 -0.46 13.15
C LEU A 24 -8.98 -1.74 13.86
N SER A 25 -9.78 -2.79 13.74
CA SER A 25 -9.37 -4.12 14.17
C SER A 25 -8.16 -4.61 13.37
N GLU A 26 -7.40 -5.55 13.92
CA GLU A 26 -6.26 -6.16 13.23
C GLU A 26 -6.67 -6.89 11.94
N THR A 27 -7.89 -7.43 11.91
CA THR A 27 -8.47 -8.04 10.70
C THR A 27 -8.72 -6.99 9.61
N GLU A 28 -9.32 -5.85 9.95
CA GLU A 28 -9.56 -4.76 8.99
C GLU A 28 -8.24 -4.18 8.46
N LYS A 29 -7.24 -3.98 9.33
CA LYS A 29 -5.89 -3.54 8.91
C LYS A 29 -5.26 -4.53 7.94
N ARG A 30 -5.35 -5.84 8.23
CA ARG A 30 -4.85 -6.91 7.36
C ARG A 30 -5.54 -6.89 6.00
N ASN A 31 -6.86 -6.75 5.98
CA ASN A 31 -7.64 -6.69 4.74
C ASN A 31 -7.25 -5.49 3.88
N LEU A 32 -7.16 -4.29 4.48
CA LEU A 32 -6.74 -3.07 3.78
C LEU A 32 -5.31 -3.17 3.23
N LYS A 33 -4.38 -3.72 4.02
CA LYS A 33 -3.00 -3.97 3.55
C LYS A 33 -2.97 -5.01 2.41
N GLY A 34 -3.79 -6.04 2.47
CA GLY A 34 -3.95 -7.02 1.40
C GLY A 34 -4.43 -6.37 0.10
N LEU A 35 -5.47 -5.56 0.16
CA LEU A 35 -5.97 -4.79 -0.99
C LEU A 35 -4.89 -3.86 -1.58
N LEU A 36 -4.14 -3.17 -0.71
CA LEU A 36 -3.04 -2.31 -1.12
C LEU A 36 -1.94 -3.08 -1.87
N MET A 37 -1.56 -4.26 -1.39
CA MET A 37 -0.57 -5.11 -2.08
C MET A 37 -1.08 -5.62 -3.43
N ASN A 38 -2.35 -6.01 -3.52
CA ASN A 38 -2.95 -6.44 -4.78
C ASN A 38 -2.93 -5.33 -5.85
N ILE A 39 -3.16 -4.08 -5.45
CA ILE A 39 -3.05 -2.92 -6.36
C ILE A 39 -1.59 -2.74 -6.83
N LYS A 40 -0.62 -2.88 -5.92
CA LYS A 40 0.82 -2.77 -6.26
C LYS A 40 1.22 -3.80 -7.31
N SER A 41 0.83 -5.08 -7.13
CA SER A 41 1.15 -6.15 -8.07
C SER A 41 0.55 -5.91 -9.46
N ARG A 42 -0.72 -5.51 -9.53
CA ARG A 42 -1.38 -5.20 -10.82
C ARG A 42 -0.75 -4.00 -11.55
N MET A 43 -0.16 -3.06 -10.82
CA MET A 43 0.57 -1.94 -11.42
C MET A 43 1.93 -2.36 -11.99
N GLU A 44 2.56 -3.41 -11.45
CA GLU A 44 3.83 -3.94 -11.95
C GLU A 44 3.64 -4.84 -13.18
N GLU A 45 2.42 -5.35 -13.39
CA GLU A 45 2.01 -6.16 -14.55
C GLU A 45 1.57 -5.33 -15.78
N ALA A 46 1.31 -4.02 -15.62
CA ALA A 46 0.75 -3.11 -16.64
C ALA A 46 1.81 -2.17 -17.23
#